data_AF-A0A7S3JXT8-F1
#
_entry.id   AF-A0A7S3JXT8-F1
#
_cell.length_a   1.000
_cell.length_b   1.000
_cell.length_c   1.000
_cell.angle_alpha   90.00
_cell.angle_beta   90.00
_cell.angle_gamma   90.00
#
_symmetry.space_group_name_H-M   'P 1'
#
loop_
_entity.id
_entity.type
_entity.pdbx_description
1 polymer ?
#
loop_
_entity_poly.entity_id
_entity_poly.type
_entity_poly.pdbx_seq_one_letter_code
_entity_poly.pdbx_strand_id
1 'polypeptide(L)'
;FATASVEAPALFNAIADAALMKLDGFNPQNLANTVWAFGTASVEAPALFNAIANAALTKLDGFNSQNLANTVWAFGTASVEAPALFNQIADVARTKLHD
;
A
#
# COMPACT_ATOMS: atom_id res chain seq x y z
N PHE A 1 13.97 7.70 -8.11
CA PHE A 1 14.19 6.27 -8.40
C PHE A 1 13.00 5.57 -9.08
N ALA A 2 11.79 6.15 -9.11
CA ALA A 2 10.64 5.58 -9.85
C ALA A 2 10.55 6.01 -11.34
N THR A 3 11.61 6.59 -11.90
CA THR A 3 11.63 7.16 -13.27
C THR A 3 12.76 6.57 -14.12
N ALA A 4 13.08 5.30 -13.88
CA ALA A 4 14.00 4.53 -14.71
C ALA A 4 13.40 3.13 -14.87
N SER A 5 12.98 2.77 -16.09
CA SER A 5 12.55 1.42 -16.49
C SER A 5 13.73 0.44 -16.46
N VAL A 6 14.38 0.28 -15.31
CA VAL A 6 15.27 -0.84 -15.07
C VAL A 6 14.38 -1.97 -14.55
N GLU A 7 14.09 -2.93 -15.40
CA GLU A 7 13.55 -4.21 -14.96
C GLU A 7 14.61 -4.86 -14.06
N ALA A 8 14.47 -4.66 -12.75
CA ALA A 8 15.21 -5.39 -11.73
C ALA A 8 14.23 -6.25 -10.90
N PRO A 9 13.61 -7.30 -11.48
CA PRO A 9 12.70 -8.19 -10.75
C PRO A 9 13.32 -8.73 -9.46
N ALA A 10 14.62 -9.07 -9.50
CA ALA A 10 15.34 -9.55 -8.32
C ALA A 10 15.40 -8.51 -7.19
N LEU A 11 15.55 -7.23 -7.51
CA LEU A 11 15.56 -6.16 -6.51
C LEU A 11 14.17 -5.99 -5.89
N PHE A 12 13.11 -5.95 -6.71
CA PHE A 12 11.74 -5.81 -6.20
C PHE A 12 11.31 -7.02 -5.38
N ASN A 13 11.69 -8.23 -5.78
CA ASN A 13 11.45 -9.44 -4.99
C ASN A 13 12.14 -9.36 -3.63
N ALA A 14 13.43 -8.99 -3.61
CA ALA A 14 14.17 -8.83 -2.35
C ALA A 14 13.56 -7.74 -1.44
N ILE A 15 13.08 -6.63 -2.03
CA ILE A 15 12.37 -5.59 -1.28
C ILE A 15 11.03 -6.11 -0.74
N ALA A 16 10.26 -6.86 -1.53
CA ALA A 16 9.00 -7.44 -1.11
C ALA A 16 9.19 -8.40 0.07
N ASP A 17 10.17 -9.30 -0.02
CA ASP A 17 10.52 -10.23 1.06
C ASP A 17 10.93 -9.49 2.34
N ALA A 18 11.79 -8.48 2.20
CA ALA A 18 12.23 -7.67 3.34
C ALA A 18 11.08 -6.86 3.97
N ALA A 19 10.14 -6.37 3.16
CA ALA A 19 8.96 -5.66 3.63
C ALA A 19 8.01 -6.61 4.39
N LEU A 20 7.79 -7.81 3.87
CA LEU A 20 7.00 -8.86 4.54
C LEU A 20 7.59 -9.23 5.91
N MET A 21 8.90 -9.38 6.01
CA MET A 21 9.58 -9.68 7.28
C MET A 21 9.49 -8.57 8.33
N LYS A 22 9.30 -7.31 7.91
CA LYS A 22 9.31 -6.14 8.78
C LYS A 22 7.93 -5.49 8.93
N LEU A 23 6.90 -6.11 8.37
CA LEU A 23 5.58 -5.50 8.21
C LEU A 23 4.95 -5.08 9.55
N ASP A 24 5.21 -5.82 10.63
CA ASP A 24 4.70 -5.49 11.97
C ASP A 24 5.22 -4.15 12.49
N GLY A 25 6.43 -3.75 12.07
CA GLY A 25 7.04 -2.47 12.42
C GLY A 25 6.64 -1.30 11.52
N PHE A 26 5.84 -1.54 10.47
CA PHE A 26 5.46 -0.49 9.53
C PHE A 26 4.39 0.42 10.14
N ASN A 27 4.64 1.73 10.06
CA ASN A 27 3.63 2.74 10.33
C ASN A 27 2.74 2.99 9.09
N PRO A 28 1.64 3.75 9.20
CA PRO A 28 0.75 4.11 8.10
C PRO A 28 1.45 4.61 6.82
N GLN A 29 2.45 5.48 6.98
CA GLN A 29 3.21 6.02 5.85
C GLN A 29 4.07 4.94 5.19
N ASN A 30 4.70 4.04 5.96
CA ASN A 30 5.47 2.94 5.40
C ASN A 30 4.60 2.00 4.56
N LEU A 31 3.41 1.66 5.05
CA LEU A 31 2.44 0.84 4.31
C LEU A 31 2.05 1.52 2.99
N ALA A 32 1.57 2.76 3.05
CA ALA A 32 1.12 3.52 1.88
C ALA A 32 2.23 3.73 0.84
N ASN A 33 3.44 4.10 1.28
CA ASN A 33 4.57 4.32 0.38
C ASN A 33 5.05 3.02 -0.27
N THR A 34 4.97 1.89 0.44
CA THR A 34 5.39 0.60 -0.11
C THR A 34 4.47 0.17 -1.25
N VAL A 35 3.15 0.12 -1.04
CA VAL A 35 2.22 -0.22 -2.14
C VAL A 35 2.28 0.80 -3.27
N TRP A 36 2.43 2.10 -2.96
CA TRP A 36 2.59 3.13 -3.98
C TRP A 36 3.84 2.91 -4.84
N ALA A 37 4.98 2.54 -4.25
CA ALA A 37 6.19 2.25 -5.00
C ALA A 37 6.04 1.05 -5.94
N PHE A 38 5.41 -0.03 -5.48
CA PHE A 38 5.16 -1.22 -6.31
C PHE A 38 4.13 -0.94 -7.42
N GLY A 39 3.04 -0.23 -7.10
CA GLY A 39 2.06 0.20 -8.11
C GLY A 39 2.66 1.14 -9.15
N THR A 40 3.51 2.09 -8.74
CA THR A 40 4.20 3.02 -9.67
C THR A 40 5.20 2.28 -10.58
N ALA A 41 5.88 1.28 -10.04
CA ALA A 41 6.83 0.47 -10.79
C ALA A 41 6.15 -0.55 -11.71
N SER A 42 4.83 -0.71 -11.63
CA SER A 42 4.06 -1.76 -12.33
C SER A 42 4.62 -3.16 -12.07
N VAL A 43 5.09 -3.43 -10.85
CA VAL A 43 5.62 -4.74 -10.44
C VAL A 43 4.55 -5.50 -9.67
N GLU A 44 4.22 -6.69 -10.17
CA GLU A 44 3.29 -7.59 -9.51
C GLU A 44 3.88 -8.13 -8.20
N ALA A 45 3.17 -7.91 -7.10
CA ALA A 45 3.56 -8.42 -5.79
C ALA A 45 2.32 -8.80 -4.94
N PRO A 46 1.49 -9.77 -5.40
CA PRO A 46 0.19 -10.05 -4.79
C PRO A 46 0.28 -10.40 -3.30
N ALA A 47 1.31 -11.15 -2.89
CA ALA A 47 1.54 -11.48 -1.49
C ALA A 47 1.80 -10.23 -0.63
N LEU A 48 2.60 -9.29 -1.13
CA LEU A 48 2.90 -8.03 -0.45
C LEU A 48 1.66 -7.15 -0.33
N PHE A 49 0.88 -7.00 -1.42
CA PHE A 49 -0.36 -6.22 -1.40
C PHE A 49 -1.37 -6.79 -0.40
N ASN A 50 -1.57 -8.11 -0.39
CA ASN A 50 -2.47 -8.77 0.57
C ASN A 50 -2.02 -8.57 2.02
N ALA A 51 -0.73 -8.72 2.29
CA ALA A 51 -0.18 -8.52 3.63
C ALA A 51 -0.34 -7.06 4.08
N ILE A 52 -0.03 -6.09 3.21
CA ILE A 52 -0.21 -4.66 3.51
C ILE A 52 -1.68 -4.31 3.68
N ALA A 53 -2.61 -4.89 2.91
CA ALA A 53 -4.05 -4.66 3.09
C ALA A 53 -4.49 -5.07 4.50
N ASN A 54 -4.08 -6.26 4.96
CA ASN A 54 -4.38 -6.74 6.30
C ASN A 54 -3.74 -5.86 7.39
N ALA A 55 -2.48 -5.46 7.21
CA ALA A 55 -1.80 -4.58 8.15
C ALA A 55 -2.44 -3.18 8.21
N ALA A 56 -2.86 -2.64 7.06
CA ALA A 56 -3.51 -1.35 6.95
C ALA A 56 -4.83 -1.32 7.70
N LEU A 57 -5.67 -2.36 7.57
CA LEU A 57 -6.94 -2.48 8.30
C LEU A 57 -6.78 -2.28 9.82
N THR A 58 -5.66 -2.71 10.40
CA THR A 58 -5.37 -2.55 11.84
C THR A 58 -4.81 -1.17 12.23
N LYS A 59 -4.44 -0.34 11.25
CA LYS A 59 -3.71 0.92 11.46
C LYS A 59 -4.36 2.13 10.77
N LEU A 60 -5.55 1.96 10.18
CA LEU A 60 -6.22 2.97 9.36
C LEU A 60 -6.45 4.31 10.08
N ASP A 61 -6.68 4.29 11.39
CA ASP A 61 -6.86 5.53 12.18
C ASP A 61 -5.64 6.46 12.11
N GLY A 62 -4.45 5.88 11.95
CA GLY A 62 -3.19 6.62 11.82
C GLY A 62 -2.91 7.10 10.40
N PHE A 63 -3.73 6.76 9.41
CA PHE A 63 -3.56 7.24 8.04
C PHE A 63 -4.03 8.69 7.94
N ASN A 64 -3.19 9.54 7.34
CA ASN A 64 -3.61 10.85 6.86
C ASN A 64 -4.22 10.75 5.45
N SER A 65 -4.78 11.85 4.94
CA SER A 65 -5.43 11.90 3.63
C SER A 65 -4.51 11.46 2.48
N GLN A 66 -3.21 11.78 2.54
CA GLN A 66 -2.24 11.35 1.54
C GLN A 66 -1.99 9.84 1.60
N ASN A 67 -1.90 9.25 2.80
CA ASN A 67 -1.71 7.80 2.95
C ASN A 67 -2.92 7.04 2.39
N LEU A 68 -4.14 7.50 2.65
CA LEU A 68 -5.37 6.91 2.10
C LEU A 68 -5.36 6.99 0.57
N ALA A 69 -5.10 8.17 0.00
CA ALA A 69 -5.06 8.39 -1.44
C ALA A 69 -4.00 7.52 -2.13
N ASN A 70 -2.78 7.48 -1.60
CA ASN A 70 -1.69 6.66 -2.14
C ASN A 70 -2.04 5.17 -2.11
N THR A 71 -2.68 4.70 -1.04
CA THR A 71 -3.08 3.30 -0.90
C THR A 71 -4.16 2.95 -1.93
N VAL A 72 -5.23 3.74 -2.02
CA VAL A 72 -6.30 3.48 -3.02
C VAL A 72 -5.76 3.52 -4.44
N TRP A 73 -4.95 4.53 -4.77
CA TRP A 73 -4.34 4.64 -6.09
C TRP A 73 -3.46 3.44 -6.42
N ALA A 74 -2.60 3.01 -5.49
CA ALA A 74 -1.70 1.88 -5.69
C ALA A 74 -2.45 0.57 -5.97
N PHE A 75 -3.48 0.25 -5.19
CA PHE A 75 -4.29 -0.95 -5.39
C PHE A 75 -5.05 -0.90 -6.72
N GLY A 76 -5.57 0.28 -7.10
CA GLY A 76 -6.22 0.48 -8.39
C GLY A 76 -5.26 0.30 -9.57
N THR A 77 -4.06 0.90 -9.52
CA THR A 77 -3.05 0.77 -10.58
C THR A 77 -2.50 -0.64 -10.70
N ALA A 78 -2.32 -1.34 -9.58
CA ALA A 78 -1.88 -2.73 -9.57
C ALA A 78 -3.00 -3.74 -9.93
N SER A 79 -4.23 -3.28 -10.17
CA SER A 79 -5.41 -4.12 -10.38
C SER A 79 -5.62 -5.17 -9.28
N VAL A 80 -5.29 -4.83 -8.02
CA VAL A 80 -5.45 -5.73 -6.87
C VAL A 80 -6.75 -5.40 -6.14
N GLU A 81 -7.62 -6.41 -6.01
CA GLU A 81 -8.87 -6.26 -5.28
C GLU A 81 -8.64 -6.31 -3.76
N ALA A 82 -9.15 -5.30 -3.05
CA ALA A 82 -9.13 -5.25 -1.59
C ALA A 82 -10.43 -4.63 -1.04
N PRO A 83 -11.60 -5.29 -1.22
CA PRO A 83 -12.90 -4.71 -0.92
C PRO A 83 -13.05 -4.32 0.56
N ALA A 84 -12.54 -5.14 1.49
CA ALA A 84 -12.58 -4.83 2.92
C ALA A 84 -11.79 -3.56 3.25
N LEU A 85 -10.59 -3.41 2.67
CA LEU A 85 -9.77 -2.21 2.83
C LEU A 85 -10.46 -0.98 2.25
N PHE A 86 -11.04 -1.09 1.07
CA PHE A 86 -11.68 0.03 0.38
C PHE A 86 -12.92 0.52 1.15
N ASN A 87 -13.72 -0.40 1.67
CA ASN A 87 -14.86 -0.04 2.53
C ASN A 87 -14.42 0.71 3.78
N GLN A 88 -13.39 0.21 4.47
CA GLN A 88 -12.87 0.87 5.67
C GLN A 88 -12.21 2.23 5.38
N ILE A 89 -11.48 2.35 4.27
CA ILE A 89 -10.94 3.64 3.80
C ILE A 89 -12.08 4.63 3.54
N ALA A 90 -13.17 4.19 2.92
CA ALA A 90 -14.33 5.05 2.66
C ALA A 90 -14.97 5.53 3.97
N ASP A 91 -15.09 4.66 4.97
CA ASP A 91 -15.62 5.02 6.29
C ASP A 91 -14.74 6.06 6.98
N VAL A 92 -13.42 5.82 7.05
CA VAL A 92 -12.45 6.76 7.64
C VAL A 92 -12.41 8.09 6.89
N ALA A 93 -12.45 8.07 5.56
CA ALA A 93 -12.44 9.28 4.74
C ALA A 93 -13.69 10.13 4.98
N ARG A 94 -14.87 9.52 5.16
CA ARG A 94 -16.09 10.25 5.50
C ARG A 94 -15.97 10.95 6.85
N THR A 95 -15.45 10.26 7.87
CA THR A 95 -15.22 10.88 9.18
C THR A 95 -14.32 12.12 9.06
N LYS A 96 -13.20 12.01 8.34
CA LYS A 96 -12.23 13.11 8.18
C LYS A 96 -12.71 14.26 7.29
N LEU A 97 -13.75 14.08 6.47
CA LEU A 97 -14.35 15.15 5.65
C LEU A 97 -15.35 16.01 6.43
N HIS A 98 -15.81 15.53 7.59
CA HIS A 98 -16.76 16.22 8.45
C HIS A 98 -16.11 16.91 9.65
N ASP A 99 -14.80 16.76 9.82
CA ASP A 99 -13.95 17.47 10.80
C ASP A 99 -13.39 18.78 10.21
#